data_AF-A0A9Q0LVF3-F1
#
_entry.id   AF-A0A9Q0LVF3-F1
#
_cell.length_a   1.000
_cell.length_b   1.000
_cell.length_c   1.000
_cell.angle_alpha   90.00
_cell.angle_beta   90.00
_cell.angle_gamma   90.00
#
_symmetry.space_group_name_H-M   'P 1'
#
loop_
_entity.id
_entity.type
_entity.pdbx_description
1 polymer ?
#
loop_
_entity_poly.entity_id
_entity_poly.type
_entity_poly.pdbx_seq_one_letter_code
_entity_poly.pdbx_strand_id
1 'polypeptide(L)'
;MISSSIKISLISILILFLLNSHTLKAKEITNTESKITSNWAVIVSTSRFWFNYRHTANALSIYYLVKNLGIPDSQIILMLADDYACNPRNKYPGTIFNNLDHKINLYGENIEVDYRGLDVSVENFMRVLTGRHKEEEPRNKRLFTDSGSNILIYMTGHGGDEFLKFQDTEEITSYELANAIEEMHQNKRYNEIFVMVDTCQAATLFQRIYSPNVIVVGSSRYHENSYSSNSDSDIGISEVDQFTLASLNFLDKITPGSNEKLISLFQSYKHAPINSNPYWEAFQFQRDLNNVLITDFFGSSSRSVLYPKPHFEFKPILENILKEKKEDKIILFEEEKETISIQKQNQENLENQKIISFLLTIILIVFIGSFIEKKVWKEIPK
;
A
#
# COMPACT_ATOMS: atom_id res chain seq x y z
N MET A 1 39.23 70.76 -48.27
CA MET A 1 39.22 70.87 -46.79
C MET A 1 37.84 70.47 -46.29
N ILE A 2 37.65 69.19 -45.96
CA ILE A 2 36.41 68.72 -45.33
C ILE A 2 36.42 69.32 -43.92
N SER A 3 35.40 70.12 -43.59
CA SER A 3 35.37 70.92 -42.38
C SER A 3 35.47 70.02 -41.13
N SER A 4 36.18 70.51 -40.12
CA SER A 4 36.39 69.86 -38.83
C SER A 4 35.09 69.33 -38.21
N SER A 5 33.96 69.98 -38.49
CA SER A 5 32.62 69.60 -38.02
C SER A 5 32.12 68.27 -38.59
N ILE A 6 32.49 67.91 -39.83
CA ILE A 6 32.04 66.67 -40.49
C ILE A 6 32.81 65.46 -39.92
N LYS A 7 34.10 65.64 -39.57
CA LYS A 7 34.91 64.59 -38.95
C LYS A 7 34.43 64.22 -37.54
N ILE A 8 33.98 65.20 -36.76
CA ILE A 8 33.44 64.99 -35.40
C ILE A 8 32.11 64.22 -35.47
N SER A 9 31.27 64.52 -36.45
CA SER A 9 29.99 63.82 -36.66
C SER A 9 30.19 62.35 -37.05
N LEU A 10 31.12 62.05 -37.96
CA LEU A 10 31.44 60.68 -38.36
C LEU A 10 32.05 59.84 -37.23
N ILE A 11 32.90 60.44 -36.39
CA ILE A 11 33.46 59.75 -35.22
C ILE A 11 32.37 59.46 -34.18
N SER A 12 31.42 60.37 -33.99
CA SER A 12 30.29 60.18 -33.07
C SER A 12 29.37 59.04 -33.53
N ILE A 13 29.10 58.95 -34.84
CA ILE A 13 28.30 57.87 -35.43
C ILE A 13 29.03 56.52 -35.34
N LEU A 14 30.35 56.49 -35.54
CA LEU A 14 31.15 55.28 -35.41
C LEU A 14 31.21 54.79 -33.95
N ILE A 15 31.29 55.71 -32.98
CA ILE A 15 31.23 55.38 -31.54
C ILE A 15 29.84 54.84 -31.17
N LEU A 16 28.74 55.39 -31.70
CA LEU A 16 27.39 54.83 -31.50
C LEU A 16 27.24 53.43 -32.13
N PHE A 17 27.86 53.19 -33.29
CA PHE A 17 27.86 51.86 -33.93
C PHE A 17 28.70 50.84 -33.14
N LEU A 18 29.83 51.27 -32.57
CA LEU A 18 30.69 50.44 -31.72
C LEU A 18 30.04 50.16 -30.35
N LEU A 19 29.30 51.11 -29.78
CA LEU A 19 28.54 50.93 -28.54
C LEU A 19 27.34 49.99 -28.72
N ASN A 20 26.69 49.99 -29.89
CA ASN A 20 25.61 49.04 -30.21
C ASN A 20 26.09 47.62 -30.56
N SER A 21 27.35 47.44 -30.96
CA SER A 21 27.92 46.11 -31.24
C SER A 21 28.54 45.44 -30.00
N HIS A 22 28.63 46.17 -28.88
CA HIS A 22 28.88 45.63 -27.56
C HIS A 22 27.58 45.48 -26.75
N THR A 23 26.55 44.87 -27.34
CA THR A 23 25.63 44.07 -26.50
C THR A 23 26.46 42.94 -25.94
N LEU A 24 26.95 43.13 -24.71
CA LEU A 24 27.41 42.04 -23.85
C LEU A 24 26.32 40.99 -23.90
N LYS A 25 26.62 39.89 -24.58
CA LYS A 25 25.90 38.63 -24.38
C LYS A 25 26.21 38.29 -22.93
N ALA A 26 25.39 38.80 -22.03
CA ALA A 26 25.30 38.30 -20.68
C ALA A 26 25.09 36.81 -20.88
N LYS A 27 26.15 36.05 -20.65
CA LYS A 27 26.05 34.63 -20.42
C LYS A 27 25.06 34.57 -19.27
N GLU A 28 23.81 34.23 -19.56
CA GLU A 28 22.98 33.57 -18.58
C GLU A 28 23.85 32.42 -18.11
N ILE A 29 24.55 32.67 -17.00
CA ILE A 29 24.82 31.64 -16.04
C ILE A 29 23.40 31.23 -15.68
N THR A 30 22.87 30.26 -16.43
CA THR A 30 21.90 29.36 -15.86
C THR A 30 22.65 28.80 -14.68
N ASN A 31 22.46 29.46 -13.53
CA ASN A 31 22.58 28.79 -12.27
C ASN A 31 21.70 27.56 -12.49
N THR A 32 22.35 26.44 -12.74
CA THR A 32 21.82 25.15 -12.31
C THR A 32 21.83 25.25 -10.79
N GLU A 33 20.94 26.11 -10.26
CA GLU A 33 20.35 25.89 -8.97
C GLU A 33 19.81 24.48 -9.13
N SER A 34 20.53 23.52 -8.56
CA SER A 34 19.94 22.25 -8.20
C SER A 34 18.64 22.63 -7.52
N LYS A 35 17.50 22.45 -8.22
CA LYS A 35 16.18 22.78 -7.68
C LYS A 35 16.11 21.99 -6.37
N ILE A 36 16.27 22.65 -5.23
CA ILE A 36 16.24 21.99 -3.94
C ILE A 36 14.78 21.59 -3.76
N THR A 37 14.47 20.34 -4.05
CA THR A 37 13.13 19.79 -3.86
C THR A 37 12.95 19.48 -2.39
N SER A 38 11.78 19.84 -1.85
CA SER A 38 11.42 19.42 -0.49
C SER A 38 10.69 18.08 -0.56
N ASN A 39 11.18 17.08 0.16
CA ASN A 39 10.62 15.73 0.07
C ASN A 39 9.74 15.48 1.30
N TRP A 40 8.52 15.00 1.05
CA TRP A 40 7.49 14.77 2.06
C TRP A 40 7.00 13.33 1.99
N ALA A 41 6.50 12.80 3.10
CA ALA A 41 5.89 11.48 3.14
C ALA A 41 4.51 11.52 3.81
N VAL A 42 3.55 10.80 3.24
CA VAL A 42 2.27 10.46 3.86
C VAL A 42 2.21 8.94 3.96
N ILE A 43 2.20 8.41 5.18
CA ILE A 43 2.32 6.98 5.46
C ILE A 43 1.11 6.56 6.27
N VAL A 44 0.30 5.65 5.72
CA VAL A 44 -0.95 5.22 6.36
C VAL A 44 -1.05 3.69 6.47
N SER A 45 -1.28 3.22 7.69
CA SER A 45 -1.80 1.89 7.98
C SER A 45 -3.30 2.01 8.25
N THR A 46 -4.12 1.42 7.38
CA THR A 46 -5.57 1.63 7.41
C THR A 46 -6.34 0.57 8.20
N SER A 47 -5.70 -0.54 8.56
CA SER A 47 -6.34 -1.71 9.14
C SER A 47 -6.30 -1.74 10.66
N ARG A 48 -7.35 -2.31 11.27
CA ARG A 48 -7.49 -2.50 12.72
C ARG A 48 -7.54 -3.98 13.11
N PHE A 49 -7.57 -4.24 14.42
CA PHE A 49 -7.63 -5.57 15.03
C PHE A 49 -6.31 -6.34 14.95
N TRP A 50 -6.04 -7.13 16.00
CA TRP A 50 -4.75 -7.80 16.24
C TRP A 50 -4.17 -8.52 15.02
N PHE A 51 -4.98 -9.25 14.26
CA PHE A 51 -4.55 -10.01 13.08
C PHE A 51 -4.00 -9.14 11.93
N ASN A 52 -4.11 -7.82 12.03
CA ASN A 52 -3.62 -6.84 11.06
C ASN A 52 -2.37 -6.07 11.51
N TYR A 53 -1.73 -6.50 12.60
CA TYR A 53 -0.47 -5.96 13.12
C TYR A 53 0.56 -5.60 12.05
N ARG A 54 0.75 -6.48 11.05
CA ARG A 54 1.69 -6.30 9.95
C ARG A 54 1.52 -4.98 9.20
N HIS A 55 0.31 -4.46 9.03
CA HIS A 55 0.12 -3.21 8.30
C HIS A 55 0.70 -2.01 9.08
N THR A 56 0.64 -2.03 10.41
CA THR A 56 1.29 -0.98 11.21
C THR A 56 2.79 -1.17 11.26
N ALA A 57 3.28 -2.41 11.38
CA ALA A 57 4.70 -2.71 11.28
C ALA A 57 5.29 -2.29 9.91
N ASN A 58 4.57 -2.51 8.81
CA ASN A 58 4.89 -2.04 7.47
C ASN A 58 5.01 -0.51 7.42
N ALA A 59 3.98 0.21 7.87
CA ALA A 59 3.97 1.67 7.88
C ALA A 59 5.12 2.26 8.72
N LEU A 60 5.35 1.71 9.91
CA LEU A 60 6.46 2.13 10.76
C LEU A 60 7.81 1.82 10.12
N SER A 61 7.95 0.69 9.41
CA SER A 61 9.19 0.35 8.69
C SER A 61 9.53 1.39 7.62
N ILE A 62 8.53 1.83 6.84
CA ILE A 62 8.70 2.90 5.84
C ILE A 62 9.00 4.24 6.52
N TYR A 63 8.35 4.53 7.65
CA TYR A 63 8.61 5.73 8.45
C TYR A 63 10.08 5.81 8.91
N TYR A 64 10.63 4.73 9.48
CA TYR A 64 12.04 4.68 9.86
C TYR A 64 12.97 4.82 8.65
N LEU A 65 12.59 4.23 7.51
CA LEU A 65 13.38 4.33 6.29
C LEU A 65 13.50 5.78 5.81
N VAL A 66 12.38 6.51 5.71
CA VAL A 66 12.41 7.92 5.26
C VAL A 66 13.13 8.82 6.26
N LYS A 67 13.00 8.58 7.56
CA LYS A 67 13.75 9.30 8.60
C LYS A 67 15.25 9.07 8.50
N ASN A 68 15.66 7.82 8.31
CA ASN A 68 17.07 7.47 8.15
C ASN A 68 17.69 8.08 6.88
N LEU A 69 16.88 8.27 5.85
CA LEU A 69 17.26 8.96 4.62
C LEU A 69 17.13 10.50 4.72
N GLY A 70 16.72 11.01 5.89
CA GLY A 70 16.84 12.42 6.26
C GLY A 70 15.57 13.25 6.18
N ILE A 71 14.42 12.67 5.88
CA ILE A 71 13.15 13.39 5.95
C ILE A 71 12.79 13.60 7.43
N PRO A 72 12.66 14.85 7.93
CA PRO A 72 12.31 15.12 9.32
C PRO A 72 10.84 14.86 9.60
N ASP A 73 10.47 14.66 10.87
CA ASP A 73 9.07 14.42 11.28
C ASP A 73 8.12 15.52 10.84
N SER A 74 8.56 16.78 10.82
CA SER A 74 7.75 17.89 10.31
C SER A 74 7.38 17.78 8.82
N GLN A 75 7.93 16.80 8.09
CA GLN A 75 7.66 16.50 6.69
C GLN A 75 7.09 15.09 6.48
N ILE A 76 6.73 14.38 7.55
CA ILE A 76 6.13 13.06 7.51
C ILE A 76 4.77 13.13 8.20
N ILE A 77 3.72 12.71 7.52
CA ILE A 77 2.40 12.47 8.13
C ILE A 77 2.25 10.97 8.33
N LEU A 78 2.18 10.54 9.59
CA LEU A 78 2.01 9.13 9.96
C LEU A 78 0.61 8.87 10.53
N MET A 79 -0.11 7.95 9.92
CA MET A 79 -1.47 7.57 10.29
C MET A 79 -1.53 6.07 10.66
N LEU A 80 -1.83 5.76 11.92
CA LEU A 80 -1.93 4.38 12.43
C LEU A 80 -3.33 4.09 12.96
N ALA A 81 -4.07 3.23 12.26
CA ALA A 81 -5.48 2.95 12.58
C ALA A 81 -5.70 2.18 13.90
N ASP A 82 -4.67 1.53 14.45
CA ASP A 82 -4.77 0.84 15.74
C ASP A 82 -3.48 0.92 16.54
N ASP A 83 -3.58 0.74 17.85
CA ASP A 83 -2.45 0.68 18.77
C ASP A 83 -2.13 -0.77 19.12
N TYR A 84 -1.30 -1.39 18.27
CA TYR A 84 -0.83 -2.76 18.48
C TYR A 84 0.20 -2.87 19.60
N ALA A 85 0.93 -1.80 19.91
CA ALA A 85 1.92 -1.78 20.98
C ALA A 85 1.25 -1.93 22.36
N CYS A 86 0.07 -1.32 22.54
CA CYS A 86 -0.71 -1.41 23.77
C CYS A 86 -1.78 -2.51 23.75
N ASN A 87 -1.82 -3.37 22.73
CA ASN A 87 -2.82 -4.43 22.64
C ASN A 87 -2.58 -5.52 23.72
N PRO A 88 -3.59 -5.98 24.47
CA PRO A 88 -3.42 -7.00 25.51
C PRO A 88 -2.97 -8.37 24.97
N ARG A 89 -3.06 -8.61 23.65
CA ARG A 89 -2.52 -9.81 23.01
C ARG A 89 -1.03 -9.70 22.70
N ASN A 90 -0.46 -8.50 22.77
CA ASN A 90 0.95 -8.29 22.51
C ASN A 90 1.79 -8.80 23.70
N LYS A 91 2.53 -9.89 23.46
CA LYS A 91 3.46 -10.47 24.42
C LYS A 91 4.56 -9.48 24.85
N TYR A 92 4.84 -8.48 24.03
CA TYR A 92 5.87 -7.46 24.24
C TYR A 92 5.24 -6.05 24.34
N PRO A 93 4.71 -5.67 25.51
CA PRO A 93 4.02 -4.39 25.69
C PRO A 93 4.86 -3.18 25.29
N GLY A 94 4.24 -2.22 24.60
CA GLY A 94 4.89 -0.99 24.15
C GLY A 94 5.83 -1.18 22.96
N THR A 95 5.76 -2.34 22.29
CA THR A 95 6.65 -2.63 21.15
C THR A 95 5.93 -3.11 19.91
N ILE A 96 6.50 -2.81 18.75
CA ILE A 96 6.12 -3.35 17.44
C ILE A 96 7.40 -3.76 16.72
N PHE A 97 7.42 -4.96 16.17
CA PHE A 97 8.51 -5.56 15.42
C PHE A 97 8.05 -5.88 13.99
N ASN A 98 8.98 -5.90 13.05
CA ASN A 98 8.78 -6.39 11.68
C ASN A 98 9.66 -7.61 11.37
N ASN A 99 10.29 -8.18 12.40
CA ASN A 99 11.24 -9.25 12.26
C ASN A 99 11.25 -10.20 13.47
N LEU A 100 11.42 -11.49 13.18
CA LEU A 100 11.33 -12.57 14.18
C LEU A 100 12.46 -12.59 15.23
N ASP A 101 13.39 -11.63 15.20
CA ASP A 101 14.44 -11.55 16.25
C ASP A 101 14.16 -10.48 17.31
N HIS A 102 13.07 -9.71 17.14
CA HIS A 102 12.57 -8.71 18.08
C HIS A 102 13.63 -7.71 18.57
N LYS A 103 14.66 -7.44 17.75
CA LYS A 103 15.77 -6.58 18.18
C LYS A 103 15.46 -5.09 18.09
N ILE A 104 14.60 -4.70 17.15
CA ILE A 104 14.36 -3.28 16.86
C ILE A 104 12.88 -2.98 17.03
N ASN A 105 12.57 -2.26 18.11
CA ASN A 105 11.23 -1.75 18.35
C ASN A 105 10.93 -0.57 17.41
N LEU A 106 9.98 -0.78 16.51
CA LEU A 106 9.42 0.21 15.60
C LEU A 106 8.45 1.19 16.28
N TYR A 107 7.97 0.89 17.49
CA TYR A 107 7.12 1.77 18.28
C TYR A 107 7.90 2.41 19.45
N GLY A 108 9.14 2.82 19.18
CA GLY A 108 10.04 3.41 20.17
C GLY A 108 9.85 4.91 20.37
N GLU A 109 10.72 5.53 21.17
CA GLU A 109 10.62 6.96 21.56
C GLU A 109 10.72 7.96 20.38
N ASN A 110 11.19 7.51 19.22
CA ASN A 110 11.49 8.36 18.06
C ASN A 110 10.38 8.38 17.01
N ILE A 111 9.14 8.02 17.36
CA ILE A 111 8.00 8.08 16.45
C ILE A 111 7.10 9.27 16.76
N GLU A 112 6.64 9.96 15.71
CA GLU A 112 5.58 10.96 15.76
C GLU A 112 4.40 10.40 14.97
N VAL A 113 3.28 10.15 15.65
CA VAL A 113 2.06 9.62 15.02
C VAL A 113 1.03 10.75 15.03
N ASP A 114 0.67 11.23 13.85
CA ASP A 114 -0.17 12.40 13.67
C ASP A 114 -1.65 12.07 13.76
N TYR A 115 -2.06 10.94 13.20
CA TYR A 115 -3.43 10.44 13.26
C TYR A 115 -3.43 9.04 13.89
N ARG A 116 -4.19 8.87 14.97
CA ARG A 116 -4.24 7.62 15.77
C ARG A 116 -5.66 7.09 15.87
N GLY A 117 -5.82 5.79 15.71
CA GLY A 117 -7.10 5.14 15.95
C GLY A 117 -8.21 5.68 15.05
N LEU A 118 -9.28 6.20 15.67
CA LEU A 118 -10.45 6.73 14.97
C LEU A 118 -10.12 7.93 14.05
N ASP A 119 -9.03 8.66 14.32
CA ASP A 119 -8.59 9.77 13.49
C ASP A 119 -8.10 9.31 12.10
N VAL A 120 -7.82 8.02 11.91
CA VAL A 120 -7.44 7.45 10.61
C VAL A 120 -8.69 7.13 9.78
N SER A 121 -9.34 8.17 9.26
CA SER A 121 -10.51 8.07 8.39
C SER A 121 -10.19 8.46 6.95
N VAL A 122 -11.06 8.07 6.02
CA VAL A 122 -10.95 8.51 4.62
C VAL A 122 -11.00 10.04 4.55
N GLU A 123 -11.90 10.66 5.34
CA GLU A 123 -12.05 12.12 5.38
C GLU A 123 -10.74 12.83 5.78
N ASN A 124 -10.06 12.36 6.84
CA ASN A 124 -8.83 12.98 7.30
C ASN A 124 -7.67 12.73 6.34
N PHE A 125 -7.56 11.54 5.74
CA PHE A 125 -6.58 11.27 4.70
C PHE A 125 -6.77 12.20 3.50
N MET A 126 -8.01 12.39 3.04
CA MET A 126 -8.35 13.31 1.95
C MET A 126 -8.06 14.77 2.32
N ARG A 127 -8.29 15.18 3.57
CA ARG A 127 -7.92 16.52 4.05
C ARG A 127 -6.41 16.74 4.03
N VAL A 128 -5.61 15.75 4.43
CA VAL A 128 -4.14 15.82 4.35
C VAL A 128 -3.70 16.06 2.91
N LEU A 129 -4.20 15.26 1.97
CA LEU A 129 -3.84 15.38 0.56
C LEU A 129 -4.31 16.71 -0.03
N THR A 130 -5.56 17.12 0.20
CA THR A 130 -6.17 18.33 -0.40
C THR A 130 -5.85 19.63 0.33
N GLY A 131 -5.37 19.55 1.58
CA GLY A 131 -5.00 20.70 2.40
C GLY A 131 -6.21 21.41 3.02
N ARG A 132 -7.41 20.82 2.92
CA ARG A 132 -8.68 21.36 3.40
C ARG A 132 -8.90 21.11 4.90
N HIS A 133 -7.91 21.44 5.71
CA HIS A 133 -8.02 21.38 7.17
C HIS A 133 -8.75 22.61 7.72
N LYS A 134 -9.43 22.44 8.86
CA LYS A 134 -9.95 23.57 9.64
C LYS A 134 -8.80 24.44 10.15
N GLU A 135 -9.04 25.71 10.46
CA GLU A 135 -7.98 26.64 10.90
C GLU A 135 -7.32 26.20 12.21
N GLU A 136 -8.06 25.51 13.08
CA GLU A 136 -7.61 25.06 14.39
C GLU A 136 -6.80 23.75 14.35
N GLU A 137 -6.73 23.06 13.20
CA GLU A 137 -6.04 21.78 13.09
C GLU A 137 -4.52 21.97 13.34
N PRO A 138 -3.89 21.16 14.21
CA PRO A 138 -2.46 21.25 14.51
C PRO A 138 -1.57 21.20 13.27
N ARG A 139 -0.38 21.82 13.38
CA ARG A 139 0.58 21.89 12.27
C ARG A 139 1.05 20.51 11.81
N ASN A 140 1.35 19.60 12.74
CA ASN A 140 1.84 18.25 12.44
C ASN A 140 0.79 17.38 11.71
N LYS A 141 -0.48 17.78 11.71
CA LYS A 141 -1.55 17.12 10.97
C LYS A 141 -1.72 17.61 9.52
N ARG A 142 -0.88 18.53 9.05
CA ARG A 142 -1.03 19.19 7.73
C ARG A 142 0.17 18.95 6.82
N LEU A 143 -0.11 18.71 5.55
CA LEU A 143 0.89 18.54 4.50
C LEU A 143 1.25 19.90 3.85
N PHE A 144 2.37 20.51 4.22
CA PHE A 144 2.76 21.85 3.70
C PHE A 144 3.59 21.77 2.41
N THR A 145 3.06 21.09 1.40
CA THR A 145 3.70 20.91 0.09
C THR A 145 3.31 22.00 -0.90
N ASP A 146 4.18 22.19 -1.90
CA ASP A 146 4.09 23.19 -2.96
C ASP A 146 4.62 22.65 -4.31
N SER A 147 4.74 23.51 -5.32
CA SER A 147 5.22 23.16 -6.66
C SER A 147 6.69 22.72 -6.74
N GLY A 148 7.44 22.81 -5.64
CA GLY A 148 8.80 22.33 -5.49
C GLY A 148 8.90 21.03 -4.68
N SER A 149 7.76 20.46 -4.26
CA SER A 149 7.74 19.36 -3.30
C SER A 149 7.55 17.99 -3.97
N ASN A 150 8.40 17.02 -3.66
CA ASN A 150 8.16 15.61 -4.04
C ASN A 150 7.49 14.88 -2.88
N ILE A 151 6.52 14.03 -3.17
CA ILE A 151 5.69 13.41 -2.13
C ILE A 151 5.69 11.89 -2.30
N LEU A 152 6.11 11.16 -1.26
CA LEU A 152 5.83 9.74 -1.11
C LEU A 152 4.47 9.54 -0.44
N ILE A 153 3.57 8.78 -1.06
CA ILE A 153 2.33 8.33 -0.42
C ILE A 153 2.42 6.82 -0.28
N TYR A 154 2.58 6.32 0.93
CA TYR A 154 2.61 4.89 1.24
C TYR A 154 1.33 4.47 1.95
N MET A 155 0.62 3.48 1.39
CA MET A 155 -0.64 2.98 1.91
C MET A 155 -0.56 1.46 2.09
N THR A 156 -0.95 0.96 3.26
CA THR A 156 -0.99 -0.49 3.52
C THR A 156 -2.24 -0.86 4.31
N GLY A 157 -2.89 -1.94 3.89
CA GLY A 157 -4.11 -2.43 4.51
C GLY A 157 -4.85 -3.46 3.66
N HIS A 158 -6.15 -3.60 3.91
CA HIS A 158 -7.02 -4.48 3.12
C HIS A 158 -7.74 -3.71 2.03
N GLY A 159 -7.91 -4.32 0.87
CA GLY A 159 -8.54 -3.70 -0.28
C GLY A 159 -9.03 -4.74 -1.27
N GLY A 160 -9.47 -4.25 -2.42
CA GLY A 160 -10.03 -5.05 -3.48
C GLY A 160 -10.09 -4.25 -4.77
N ASP A 161 -10.97 -4.66 -5.67
CA ASP A 161 -11.11 -4.00 -6.98
C ASP A 161 -11.55 -2.54 -6.80
N GLU A 162 -10.63 -1.63 -7.13
CA GLU A 162 -10.75 -0.18 -7.06
C GLU A 162 -10.95 0.43 -5.66
N PHE A 163 -10.66 -0.28 -4.56
CA PHE A 163 -10.79 0.29 -3.21
C PHE A 163 -9.75 -0.19 -2.19
N LEU A 164 -9.55 0.61 -1.14
CA LEU A 164 -8.81 0.26 0.07
C LEU A 164 -9.66 0.60 1.30
N LYS A 165 -9.79 -0.33 2.25
CA LYS A 165 -10.56 -0.16 3.47
C LYS A 165 -9.82 0.69 4.50
N PHE A 166 -10.57 1.53 5.20
CA PHE A 166 -10.17 2.27 6.39
C PHE A 166 -10.99 1.78 7.59
N GLN A 167 -10.27 1.33 8.63
CA GLN A 167 -10.82 0.84 9.91
C GLN A 167 -11.90 -0.25 9.79
N ASP A 168 -11.92 -1.01 8.69
CA ASP A 168 -12.96 -2.00 8.35
C ASP A 168 -14.39 -1.44 8.21
N THR A 169 -14.56 -0.12 8.19
CA THR A 169 -15.88 0.55 8.13
C THR A 169 -16.05 1.48 6.93
N GLU A 170 -14.97 2.07 6.46
CA GLU A 170 -14.96 2.99 5.32
C GLU A 170 -14.07 2.44 4.21
N GLU A 171 -14.23 2.96 3.00
CA GLU A 171 -13.41 2.60 1.84
C GLU A 171 -13.02 3.87 1.10
N ILE A 172 -11.73 4.01 0.76
CA ILE A 172 -11.30 4.98 -0.25
C ILE A 172 -11.30 4.29 -1.61
N THR A 173 -11.92 4.93 -2.59
CA THR A 173 -12.02 4.42 -3.95
C THR A 173 -10.90 4.96 -4.85
N SER A 174 -10.68 4.28 -5.98
CA SER A 174 -9.76 4.71 -7.03
C SER A 174 -10.09 6.12 -7.56
N TYR A 175 -11.38 6.46 -7.65
CA TYR A 175 -11.86 7.77 -8.05
C TYR A 175 -11.54 8.86 -7.03
N GLU A 176 -11.75 8.60 -5.73
CA GLU A 176 -11.45 9.56 -4.68
C GLU A 176 -9.95 9.86 -4.61
N LEU A 177 -9.11 8.82 -4.67
CA LEU A 177 -7.67 8.99 -4.71
C LEU A 177 -7.22 9.80 -5.93
N ALA A 178 -7.74 9.47 -7.12
CA ALA A 178 -7.44 10.21 -8.35
C ALA A 178 -7.87 11.68 -8.27
N ASN A 179 -9.07 11.95 -7.76
CA ASN A 179 -9.59 13.31 -7.59
C ASN A 179 -8.79 14.12 -6.56
N ALA A 180 -8.31 13.47 -5.48
CA ALA A 180 -7.45 14.13 -4.50
C ALA A 180 -6.13 14.59 -5.13
N ILE A 181 -5.50 13.70 -5.90
CA ILE A 181 -4.24 13.99 -6.60
C ILE A 181 -4.46 15.08 -7.65
N GLU A 182 -5.59 15.06 -8.37
CA GLU A 182 -5.93 16.13 -9.30
C GLU A 182 -6.11 17.46 -8.59
N GLU A 183 -6.79 17.47 -7.44
CA GLU A 183 -6.93 18.68 -6.66
C GLU A 183 -5.55 19.21 -6.20
N MET A 184 -4.64 18.33 -5.78
CA MET A 184 -3.27 18.73 -5.46
C MET A 184 -2.56 19.34 -6.67
N HIS A 185 -2.80 18.81 -7.88
CA HIS A 185 -2.22 19.31 -9.11
C HIS A 185 -2.71 20.73 -9.44
N GLN A 186 -4.03 20.92 -9.43
CA GLN A 186 -4.67 22.21 -9.72
C GLN A 186 -4.25 23.30 -8.72
N ASN A 187 -4.00 22.92 -7.46
CA ASN A 187 -3.53 23.82 -6.42
C ASN A 187 -1.99 23.95 -6.36
N LYS A 188 -1.25 23.37 -7.32
CA LYS A 188 0.23 23.41 -7.40
C LYS A 188 0.91 22.94 -6.11
N ARG A 189 0.41 21.85 -5.53
CA ARG A 189 0.87 21.32 -4.23
C ARG A 189 1.88 20.18 -4.35
N TYR A 190 2.39 19.91 -5.54
CA TYR A 190 3.51 18.99 -5.74
C TYR A 190 4.30 19.33 -7.01
N ASN A 191 5.55 18.90 -7.03
CA ASN A 191 6.40 18.75 -8.20
C ASN A 191 6.19 17.35 -8.81
N GLU A 192 6.37 16.29 -8.00
CA GLU A 192 6.16 14.89 -8.36
C GLU A 192 5.56 14.09 -7.18
N ILE A 193 4.75 13.07 -7.47
CA ILE A 193 4.21 12.15 -6.46
C ILE A 193 4.65 10.72 -6.78
N PHE A 194 5.07 9.98 -5.77
CA PHE A 194 5.23 8.54 -5.83
C PHE A 194 4.25 7.85 -4.87
N VAL A 195 3.29 7.09 -5.41
CA VAL A 195 2.31 6.33 -4.64
C VAL A 195 2.73 4.87 -4.57
N MET A 196 2.80 4.31 -3.37
CA MET A 196 3.14 2.91 -3.13
C MET A 196 2.06 2.26 -2.27
N VAL A 197 1.41 1.22 -2.79
CA VAL A 197 0.23 0.61 -2.18
C VAL A 197 0.46 -0.89 -1.94
N ASP A 198 0.37 -1.33 -0.69
CA ASP A 198 0.41 -2.75 -0.32
C ASP A 198 -0.97 -3.24 0.15
N THR A 199 -1.69 -3.89 -0.76
CA THR A 199 -3.04 -4.44 -0.55
C THR A 199 -3.39 -5.46 -1.63
N CYS A 200 -4.42 -6.27 -1.40
CA CYS A 200 -5.05 -7.04 -2.48
C CYS A 200 -5.58 -6.11 -3.58
N GLN A 201 -5.38 -6.53 -4.83
CA GLN A 201 -5.69 -5.81 -6.06
C GLN A 201 -5.17 -4.36 -6.13
N ALA A 202 -4.02 -4.07 -5.50
CA ALA A 202 -3.46 -2.72 -5.39
C ALA A 202 -3.41 -1.93 -6.71
N ALA A 203 -3.12 -2.60 -7.83
CA ALA A 203 -3.06 -1.97 -9.16
C ALA A 203 -4.35 -1.25 -9.58
N THR A 204 -5.50 -1.76 -9.14
CA THR A 204 -6.81 -1.19 -9.48
C THR A 204 -7.09 0.12 -8.75
N LEU A 205 -6.43 0.36 -7.61
CA LEU A 205 -6.64 1.57 -6.80
C LEU A 205 -6.13 2.83 -7.51
N PHE A 206 -5.14 2.72 -8.39
CA PHE A 206 -4.55 3.87 -9.09
C PHE A 206 -4.88 3.94 -10.58
N GLN A 207 -5.71 3.02 -11.11
CA GLN A 207 -6.03 2.98 -12.54
C GLN A 207 -6.83 4.19 -13.05
N ARG A 208 -7.41 4.97 -12.13
CA ARG A 208 -8.16 6.19 -12.44
C ARG A 208 -7.31 7.45 -12.32
N ILE A 209 -6.04 7.36 -11.93
CA ILE A 209 -5.16 8.53 -11.87
C ILE A 209 -4.92 9.07 -13.28
N TYR A 210 -5.08 10.38 -13.45
CA TYR A 210 -4.86 11.06 -14.73
C TYR A 210 -3.99 12.32 -14.59
N SER A 211 -3.68 12.74 -13.37
CA SER A 211 -2.86 13.93 -13.12
C SER A 211 -1.39 13.69 -13.47
N PRO A 212 -0.66 14.73 -13.92
CA PRO A 212 0.71 14.57 -14.38
C PRO A 212 1.70 14.41 -13.24
N ASN A 213 2.90 13.93 -13.58
CA ASN A 213 4.04 13.78 -12.66
C ASN A 213 3.75 12.83 -11.47
N VAL A 214 2.98 11.78 -11.70
CA VAL A 214 2.68 10.75 -10.70
C VAL A 214 3.28 9.42 -11.14
N ILE A 215 4.05 8.79 -10.26
CA ILE A 215 4.50 7.40 -10.40
C ILE A 215 3.76 6.58 -9.36
N VAL A 216 3.33 5.37 -9.72
CA VAL A 216 2.63 4.48 -8.81
C VAL A 216 3.23 3.09 -8.84
N VAL A 217 3.14 2.37 -7.72
CA VAL A 217 3.41 0.94 -7.64
C VAL A 217 2.47 0.27 -6.63
N GLY A 218 1.95 -0.89 -7.00
CA GLY A 218 1.07 -1.71 -6.16
C GLY A 218 1.62 -3.12 -5.98
N SER A 219 1.28 -3.76 -4.86
CA SER A 219 1.76 -5.11 -4.53
C SER A 219 1.15 -6.24 -5.37
N SER A 220 -0.04 -6.04 -5.96
CA SER A 220 -0.74 -7.08 -6.72
C SER A 220 -1.61 -6.52 -7.86
N ARG A 221 -1.92 -7.36 -8.86
CA ARG A 221 -2.79 -7.02 -9.99
C ARG A 221 -4.28 -7.28 -9.70
N TYR A 222 -5.14 -6.88 -10.64
CA TYR A 222 -6.55 -7.27 -10.66
C TYR A 222 -6.69 -8.79 -10.55
N HIS A 223 -7.64 -9.26 -9.74
CA HIS A 223 -7.84 -10.66 -9.36
C HIS A 223 -6.71 -11.33 -8.55
N GLU A 224 -5.74 -10.58 -8.02
CA GLU A 224 -4.69 -11.11 -7.15
C GLU A 224 -4.81 -10.62 -5.71
N ASN A 225 -4.53 -11.53 -4.77
CA ASN A 225 -4.30 -11.18 -3.37
C ASN A 225 -2.89 -10.62 -3.16
N SER A 226 -2.68 -9.92 -2.05
CA SER A 226 -1.37 -9.68 -1.46
C SER A 226 -1.12 -10.67 -0.31
N TYR A 227 0.14 -10.88 0.06
CA TYR A 227 0.52 -11.96 0.98
C TYR A 227 1.41 -11.46 2.12
N SER A 228 1.18 -12.00 3.31
CA SER A 228 2.01 -11.75 4.47
C SER A 228 3.28 -12.63 4.50
N SER A 229 4.25 -12.24 5.31
CA SER A 229 5.50 -12.95 5.58
C SER A 229 5.83 -12.90 7.07
N ASN A 230 6.79 -13.73 7.49
CA ASN A 230 7.32 -13.76 8.85
C ASN A 230 6.22 -13.96 9.92
N SER A 231 5.64 -15.15 9.95
CA SER A 231 4.71 -15.55 11.01
C SER A 231 5.46 -15.80 12.32
N ASP A 232 5.17 -14.98 13.32
CA ASP A 232 5.82 -15.01 14.62
C ASP A 232 4.99 -15.85 15.61
N SER A 233 5.62 -16.85 16.24
CA SER A 233 4.92 -17.74 17.18
C SER A 233 4.64 -17.11 18.54
N ASP A 234 5.41 -16.08 18.92
CA ASP A 234 5.25 -15.37 20.18
C ASP A 234 4.11 -14.34 20.12
N ILE A 235 3.93 -13.70 18.97
CA ILE A 235 2.87 -12.73 18.69
C ILE A 235 1.62 -13.43 18.10
N GLY A 236 1.81 -14.60 17.47
CA GLY A 236 0.77 -15.48 16.93
C GLY A 236 0.23 -15.08 15.55
N ILE A 237 0.92 -14.18 14.84
CA ILE A 237 0.48 -13.56 13.58
C ILE A 237 1.70 -13.17 12.73
N SER A 238 1.48 -12.83 11.45
CA SER A 238 2.52 -12.29 10.58
C SER A 238 2.89 -10.85 10.94
N GLU A 239 4.19 -10.53 10.85
CA GLU A 239 4.73 -9.22 11.23
C GLU A 239 4.87 -8.24 10.05
N VAL A 240 4.90 -8.71 8.80
CA VAL A 240 5.18 -7.88 7.62
C VAL A 240 4.50 -8.44 6.38
N ASP A 241 4.22 -7.62 5.37
CA ASP A 241 3.77 -8.09 4.06
C ASP A 241 4.94 -8.34 3.10
N GLN A 242 4.80 -9.32 2.19
CA GLN A 242 5.88 -9.75 1.30
C GLN A 242 6.38 -8.64 0.37
N PHE A 243 5.45 -7.84 -0.19
CA PHE A 243 5.80 -6.72 -1.05
C PHE A 243 6.57 -5.66 -0.25
N THR A 244 6.03 -5.24 0.89
CA THR A 244 6.72 -4.29 1.78
C THR A 244 8.09 -4.82 2.24
N LEU A 245 8.21 -6.09 2.63
CA LEU A 245 9.48 -6.72 2.99
C LEU A 245 10.47 -6.70 1.83
N ALA A 246 10.03 -7.00 0.60
CA ALA A 246 10.88 -6.92 -0.59
C ALA A 246 11.37 -5.49 -0.85
N SER A 247 10.49 -4.50 -0.74
CA SER A 247 10.85 -3.10 -0.88
C SER A 247 11.85 -2.67 0.19
N LEU A 248 11.62 -3.04 1.46
CA LEU A 248 12.52 -2.74 2.57
C LEU A 248 13.90 -3.38 2.38
N ASN A 249 13.98 -4.65 1.94
CA ASN A 249 15.24 -5.33 1.64
C ASN A 249 16.06 -4.62 0.56
N PHE A 250 15.40 -4.02 -0.42
CA PHE A 250 16.06 -3.22 -1.45
C PHE A 250 16.46 -1.84 -0.89
N LEU A 251 15.54 -1.16 -0.20
CA LEU A 251 15.70 0.20 0.28
C LEU A 251 16.68 0.32 1.46
N ASP A 252 16.90 -0.73 2.24
CA ASP A 252 17.84 -0.74 3.37
C ASP A 252 19.27 -0.40 2.96
N LYS A 253 19.64 -0.77 1.73
CA LYS A 253 20.95 -0.53 1.12
C LYS A 253 21.13 0.92 0.66
N ILE A 254 20.05 1.71 0.63
CA ILE A 254 20.06 3.09 0.18
C ILE A 254 20.61 3.99 1.29
N THR A 255 21.41 4.96 0.87
CA THR A 255 21.99 6.00 1.71
C THR A 255 21.52 7.37 1.20
N PRO A 256 21.55 8.44 2.02
CA PRO A 256 21.11 9.78 1.60
C PRO A 256 21.78 10.31 0.32
N GLY A 257 23.02 9.88 0.01
CA GLY A 257 23.74 10.25 -1.21
C GLY A 257 23.65 9.22 -2.35
N SER A 258 22.74 8.25 -2.26
CA SER A 258 22.61 7.20 -3.27
C SER A 258 22.17 7.74 -4.62
N ASN A 259 22.79 7.24 -5.68
CA ASN A 259 22.41 7.48 -7.07
C ASN A 259 21.52 6.36 -7.65
N GLU A 260 21.06 5.44 -6.80
CA GLU A 260 20.18 4.35 -7.21
C GLU A 260 18.87 4.87 -7.78
N LYS A 261 18.43 4.24 -8.87
CA LYS A 261 17.27 4.66 -9.64
C LYS A 261 16.01 4.05 -9.10
N LEU A 262 14.90 4.78 -9.19
CA LEU A 262 13.59 4.26 -8.78
C LEU A 262 13.19 3.02 -9.60
N ILE A 263 13.57 2.96 -10.88
CA ILE A 263 13.34 1.79 -11.74
C ILE A 263 14.05 0.53 -11.22
N SER A 264 15.19 0.67 -10.52
CA SER A 264 15.91 -0.47 -9.93
C SER A 264 15.07 -1.15 -8.84
N LEU A 265 14.30 -0.37 -8.05
CA LEU A 265 13.35 -0.91 -7.08
C LEU A 265 12.29 -1.77 -7.78
N PHE A 266 11.69 -1.26 -8.86
CA PHE A 266 10.65 -1.99 -9.60
C PHE A 266 11.19 -3.28 -10.24
N GLN A 267 12.43 -3.23 -10.74
CA GLN A 267 13.10 -4.39 -11.30
C GLN A 267 13.41 -5.45 -10.23
N SER A 268 13.73 -5.02 -9.00
CA SER A 268 14.04 -5.93 -7.90
C SER A 268 12.89 -6.87 -7.55
N TYR A 269 11.63 -6.43 -7.74
CA TYR A 269 10.45 -7.23 -7.46
C TYR A 269 10.35 -8.52 -8.29
N LYS A 270 10.96 -8.56 -9.50
CA LYS A 270 10.97 -9.76 -10.35
C LYS A 270 11.73 -10.93 -9.74
N HIS A 271 12.65 -10.64 -8.83
CA HIS A 271 13.52 -11.63 -8.18
C HIS A 271 13.23 -11.78 -6.69
N ALA A 272 12.30 -10.99 -6.17
CA ALA A 272 11.88 -11.07 -4.78
C ALA A 272 10.88 -12.23 -4.60
N PRO A 273 10.89 -12.91 -3.45
CA PRO A 273 9.91 -13.96 -3.13
C PRO A 273 8.57 -13.33 -2.75
N ILE A 274 7.87 -12.78 -3.75
CA ILE A 274 6.53 -12.21 -3.64
C ILE A 274 5.57 -13.14 -4.39
N ASN A 275 4.49 -13.57 -3.73
CA ASN A 275 3.50 -14.49 -4.28
C ASN A 275 2.44 -13.83 -5.18
N SER A 276 2.43 -12.50 -5.26
CA SER A 276 1.64 -11.68 -6.18
C SER A 276 2.52 -11.06 -7.27
N ASN A 277 1.91 -10.34 -8.23
CA ASN A 277 2.64 -9.62 -9.26
C ASN A 277 2.59 -8.10 -9.01
N PRO A 278 3.65 -7.49 -8.45
CA PRO A 278 3.72 -6.05 -8.34
C PRO A 278 3.60 -5.36 -9.71
N TYR A 279 2.87 -4.25 -9.74
CA TYR A 279 2.62 -3.48 -10.96
C TYR A 279 2.88 -2.01 -10.71
N TRP A 280 3.53 -1.34 -11.66
CA TRP A 280 3.84 0.08 -11.58
C TRP A 280 3.48 0.77 -12.89
N GLU A 281 3.18 2.07 -12.81
CA GLU A 281 2.85 2.93 -13.93
C GLU A 281 3.31 4.37 -13.65
N ALA A 282 3.46 5.18 -14.69
CA ALA A 282 3.77 6.60 -14.57
C ALA A 282 2.82 7.42 -15.44
N PHE A 283 2.17 8.43 -14.85
CA PHE A 283 1.14 9.25 -15.48
C PHE A 283 1.71 10.61 -15.89
N GLN A 284 1.72 10.86 -17.20
CA GLN A 284 2.21 12.09 -17.86
C GLN A 284 3.53 12.62 -17.23
N PHE A 285 4.43 11.69 -16.90
CA PHE A 285 5.65 11.97 -16.18
C PHE A 285 6.70 12.57 -17.12
N GLN A 286 7.22 13.76 -16.79
CA GLN A 286 8.03 14.55 -17.74
C GLN A 286 9.48 14.08 -17.87
N ARG A 287 10.08 13.55 -16.78
CA ARG A 287 11.47 13.09 -16.78
C ARG A 287 11.55 11.64 -17.26
N ASP A 288 12.69 11.26 -17.83
CA ASP A 288 12.98 9.85 -18.07
C ASP A 288 13.06 9.10 -16.73
N LEU A 289 12.24 8.05 -16.57
CA LEU A 289 12.20 7.22 -15.37
C LEU A 289 13.56 6.58 -15.01
N ASN A 290 14.43 6.39 -16.00
CA ASN A 290 15.80 5.90 -15.75
C ASN A 290 16.69 6.92 -15.02
N ASN A 291 16.27 8.19 -14.96
CA ASN A 291 17.00 9.25 -14.28
C ASN A 291 16.46 9.56 -12.88
N VAL A 292 15.22 9.16 -12.57
CA VAL A 292 14.56 9.37 -11.28
C VAL A 292 15.29 8.60 -10.18
N LEU A 293 15.74 9.31 -9.15
CA LEU A 293 16.43 8.70 -8.01
C LEU A 293 15.41 8.19 -6.98
N ILE A 294 15.77 7.15 -6.24
CA ILE A 294 14.99 6.75 -5.04
C ILE A 294 14.97 7.89 -4.02
N THR A 295 16.09 8.59 -3.87
CA THR A 295 16.24 9.72 -2.95
C THR A 295 15.40 10.93 -3.34
N ASP A 296 14.85 10.99 -4.56
CA ASP A 296 13.87 12.03 -4.95
C ASP A 296 12.55 11.91 -4.17
N PHE A 297 12.23 10.75 -3.60
CA PHE A 297 10.99 10.51 -2.82
C PHE A 297 11.24 10.03 -1.39
N PHE A 298 12.29 9.25 -1.16
CA PHE A 298 12.55 8.64 0.15
C PHE A 298 13.56 9.39 1.01
N GLY A 299 14.38 10.27 0.43
CA GLY A 299 15.47 10.94 1.16
C GLY A 299 15.37 12.45 1.17
N SER A 300 16.17 13.10 2.00
CA SER A 300 16.32 14.56 2.02
C SER A 300 17.69 14.97 1.48
N SER A 301 17.80 16.19 0.97
CA SER A 301 19.09 16.80 0.61
C SER A 301 19.95 17.20 1.82
N SER A 302 19.40 17.11 3.04
CA SER A 302 20.07 17.49 4.29
C SER A 302 20.72 16.30 5.01
N ARG A 303 21.79 16.56 5.78
CA ARG A 303 22.46 15.55 6.63
C ARG A 303 21.46 14.91 7.60
N SER A 304 21.28 13.60 7.52
CA SER A 304 20.40 12.85 8.42
C SER A 304 21.10 12.48 9.73
N VAL A 305 20.34 12.49 10.83
CA VAL A 305 20.68 11.74 12.04
C VAL A 305 20.38 10.27 11.73
N LEU A 306 21.38 9.40 11.87
CA LEU A 306 21.20 7.97 11.63
C LEU A 306 20.54 7.34 12.86
N TYR A 307 19.39 6.70 12.66
CA TYR A 307 18.77 5.81 13.65
C TYR A 307 19.18 4.36 13.35
N PRO A 308 19.11 3.44 14.34
CA PRO A 308 19.25 2.03 14.09
C PRO A 308 18.28 1.60 12.98
N LYS A 309 18.82 1.09 11.87
CA LYS A 309 18.00 0.57 10.77
C LYS A 309 17.41 -0.77 11.18
N PRO A 310 16.07 -0.97 11.08
CA PRO A 310 15.45 -2.27 11.28
C PRO A 310 16.12 -3.33 10.39
N HIS A 311 16.25 -4.56 10.87
CA HIS A 311 16.80 -5.63 10.04
C HIS A 311 15.69 -6.25 9.20
N PHE A 312 15.76 -6.06 7.90
CA PHE A 312 14.83 -6.63 6.93
C PHE A 312 15.48 -7.87 6.31
N GLU A 313 14.84 -9.04 6.41
CA GLU A 313 15.28 -10.23 5.69
C GLU A 313 14.10 -11.19 5.50
N PHE A 314 14.05 -11.82 4.33
CA PHE A 314 13.22 -13.02 4.14
C PHE A 314 13.83 -14.16 4.94
N LYS A 315 13.29 -14.47 6.12
CA LYS A 315 13.73 -15.65 6.86
C LYS A 315 13.24 -16.91 6.14
N PRO A 316 14.12 -17.88 5.83
CA PRO A 316 13.71 -19.12 5.18
C PRO A 316 12.67 -19.85 6.03
N ILE A 317 11.52 -20.17 5.44
CA ILE A 317 10.44 -20.99 6.01
C ILE A 317 10.89 -22.47 6.10
N LEU A 318 12.16 -22.77 6.32
CA LEU A 318 12.65 -24.16 6.25
C LEU A 318 12.17 -24.98 7.46
N GLU A 319 11.99 -24.36 8.63
CA GLU A 319 11.45 -25.03 9.82
C GLU A 319 9.92 -25.11 9.80
N ASN A 320 9.24 -24.13 9.20
CA ASN A 320 7.78 -24.11 9.13
C ASN A 320 7.22 -24.98 8.00
N ILE A 321 7.89 -25.12 6.84
CA ILE A 321 7.47 -26.06 5.78
C ILE A 321 7.48 -27.52 6.29
N LEU A 322 8.40 -27.86 7.20
CA LEU A 322 8.46 -29.21 7.79
C LEU A 322 7.39 -29.43 8.87
N LYS A 323 6.95 -28.38 9.56
CA LYS A 323 5.84 -28.42 10.52
C LYS A 323 4.47 -28.37 9.84
N GLU A 324 4.26 -27.45 8.91
CA GLU A 324 3.04 -27.32 8.09
C GLU A 324 2.80 -28.59 7.27
N LYS A 325 3.80 -29.20 6.62
CA LYS A 325 3.60 -30.51 5.95
C LYS A 325 3.18 -31.63 6.90
N LYS A 326 3.45 -31.50 8.20
CA LYS A 326 3.09 -32.48 9.22
C LYS A 326 1.70 -32.19 9.78
N GLU A 327 1.35 -30.92 9.98
CA GLU A 327 0.04 -30.46 10.45
C GLU A 327 -1.02 -30.52 9.34
N ASP A 328 -0.71 -30.10 8.11
CA ASP A 328 -1.58 -30.26 6.93
C ASP A 328 -1.89 -31.73 6.65
N LYS A 329 -0.92 -32.64 6.87
CA LYS A 329 -1.19 -34.08 6.80
C LYS A 329 -2.17 -34.50 7.89
N ILE A 330 -2.06 -34.01 9.11
CA ILE A 330 -2.96 -34.38 10.20
C ILE A 330 -4.37 -33.83 9.95
N ILE A 331 -4.49 -32.57 9.52
CA ILE A 331 -5.75 -31.90 9.22
C ILE A 331 -6.45 -32.55 8.02
N LEU A 332 -5.73 -32.81 6.91
CA LEU A 332 -6.28 -33.53 5.76
C LEU A 332 -6.76 -34.94 6.14
N PHE A 333 -6.03 -35.64 7.02
CA PHE A 333 -6.45 -36.97 7.52
C PHE A 333 -7.68 -36.89 8.45
N GLU A 334 -7.88 -35.81 9.19
CA GLU A 334 -9.05 -35.61 10.05
C GLU A 334 -10.28 -35.17 9.25
N GLU A 335 -10.12 -34.22 8.31
CA GLU A 335 -11.18 -33.80 7.39
C GLU A 335 -11.65 -34.94 6.48
N GLU A 336 -10.74 -35.80 6.00
CA GLU A 336 -11.09 -36.97 5.21
C GLU A 336 -11.86 -38.01 6.05
N LYS A 337 -11.51 -38.21 7.32
CA LYS A 337 -12.27 -39.07 8.24
C LYS A 337 -13.66 -38.52 8.54
N GLU A 338 -13.77 -37.21 8.76
CA GLU A 338 -15.05 -36.55 9.04
C GLU A 338 -15.96 -36.60 7.80
N THR A 339 -15.41 -36.33 6.61
CA THR A 339 -16.13 -36.45 5.33
C THR A 339 -16.63 -37.87 5.06
N ILE A 340 -15.79 -38.89 5.32
CA ILE A 340 -16.18 -40.31 5.19
C ILE A 340 -17.28 -40.66 6.20
N SER A 341 -17.23 -40.13 7.43
CA SER A 341 -18.25 -40.38 8.45
C SER A 341 -19.61 -39.76 8.06
N ILE A 342 -19.60 -38.54 7.52
CA ILE A 342 -20.79 -37.83 7.05
C ILE A 342 -21.37 -38.53 5.81
N GLN A 343 -20.53 -39.01 4.89
CA GLN A 343 -20.99 -39.78 3.72
C GLN A 343 -21.65 -41.10 4.12
N LYS A 344 -21.08 -41.84 5.09
CA LYS A 344 -21.71 -43.07 5.62
C LYS A 344 -23.05 -42.79 6.27
N GLN A 345 -23.15 -41.74 7.08
CA GLN A 345 -24.40 -41.36 7.75
C GLN A 345 -25.48 -40.89 6.75
N ASN A 346 -25.08 -40.18 5.70
CA ASN A 346 -25.99 -39.79 4.62
C ASN A 346 -26.45 -41.00 3.79
N GLN A 347 -25.59 -41.98 3.58
CA GLN A 347 -25.93 -43.22 2.87
C GLN A 347 -26.92 -44.08 3.69
N GLU A 348 -26.71 -44.22 5.01
CA GLU A 348 -27.67 -44.87 5.91
C GLU A 348 -29.02 -44.13 5.95
N ASN A 349 -29.01 -42.79 6.00
CA ASN A 349 -30.22 -41.99 5.96
C ASN A 349 -31.00 -42.18 4.64
N LEU A 350 -30.29 -42.28 3.51
CA LEU A 350 -30.90 -42.50 2.20
C LEU A 350 -31.49 -43.92 2.08
N GLU A 351 -30.82 -44.94 2.63
CA GLU A 351 -31.39 -46.28 2.71
C GLU A 351 -32.63 -46.34 3.61
N ASN A 352 -32.58 -45.68 4.77
CA ASN A 352 -33.74 -45.58 5.66
C ASN A 352 -34.92 -44.86 4.99
N GLN A 353 -34.68 -43.78 4.23
CA GLN A 353 -35.74 -43.12 3.46
C GLN A 353 -36.33 -44.04 2.37
N LYS A 354 -35.51 -44.83 1.68
CA LYS A 354 -36.00 -45.81 0.69
C LYS A 354 -36.87 -46.88 1.34
N ILE A 355 -36.47 -47.38 2.52
CA ILE A 355 -37.24 -48.37 3.29
C ILE A 355 -38.58 -47.76 3.73
N ILE A 356 -38.58 -46.54 4.27
CA ILE A 356 -39.80 -45.84 4.67
C ILE A 356 -40.73 -45.62 3.47
N SER A 357 -40.20 -45.17 2.33
CA SER A 357 -40.97 -44.97 1.10
C SER A 357 -41.59 -46.28 0.60
N PHE A 358 -40.84 -47.39 0.67
CA PHE A 358 -41.32 -48.71 0.26
C PHE A 358 -42.45 -49.20 1.18
N LEU A 359 -42.30 -49.06 2.50
CA LEU A 359 -43.33 -49.41 3.47
C LEU A 359 -44.61 -48.59 3.30
N LEU A 360 -44.49 -47.28 3.09
CA LEU A 360 -45.64 -46.40 2.81
C LEU A 360 -46.37 -46.81 1.52
N THR A 361 -45.62 -47.23 0.50
CA THR A 361 -46.20 -47.71 -0.77
C THR A 361 -46.98 -49.01 -0.55
N ILE A 362 -46.45 -49.96 0.23
CA ILE A 362 -47.16 -51.19 0.60
C ILE A 362 -48.44 -50.88 1.38
N ILE A 363 -48.37 -50.00 2.38
CA ILE A 363 -49.54 -49.59 3.18
C ILE A 363 -50.62 -48.99 2.27
N LEU A 364 -50.24 -48.13 1.33
CA LEU A 364 -51.16 -47.51 0.38
C LEU A 364 -51.83 -48.57 -0.53
N ILE A 365 -51.06 -49.54 -1.04
CA ILE A 365 -51.59 -50.64 -1.86
C ILE A 365 -52.61 -51.48 -1.07
N VAL A 366 -52.31 -51.81 0.19
CA VAL A 366 -53.22 -52.57 1.06
C VAL A 366 -54.49 -51.79 1.37
N PHE A 367 -54.39 -50.48 1.62
CA PHE A 367 -55.54 -49.62 1.87
C PHE A 367 -56.44 -49.49 0.63
N ILE A 368 -55.85 -49.28 -0.55
CA ILE A 368 -56.58 -49.19 -1.82
C ILE A 368 -57.23 -50.53 -2.15
N GLY A 369 -56.50 -51.64 -1.99
CA GLY A 369 -57.03 -53.00 -2.20
C GLY A 369 -58.24 -53.30 -1.31
N SER A 370 -58.15 -52.98 -0.01
CA SER A 370 -59.23 -53.14 0.96
C SER A 370 -60.45 -52.25 0.65
N PHE A 371 -60.22 -51.07 0.05
CA PHE A 371 -61.29 -50.16 -0.36
C PHE A 371 -62.01 -50.63 -1.62
N ILE A 372 -61.26 -51.19 -2.59
CA ILE A 372 -61.82 -51.82 -3.80
C ILE A 372 -62.64 -53.06 -3.43
N GLU A 373 -62.13 -53.91 -2.54
CA GLU A 373 -62.82 -55.12 -2.09
C GLU A 373 -64.15 -54.78 -1.38
N LYS A 374 -64.17 -53.76 -0.49
CA LYS A 374 -65.41 -53.28 0.14
C LYS A 374 -66.42 -52.65 -0.84
N LYS A 375 -65.97 -52.13 -1.98
CA LYS A 375 -66.83 -51.55 -3.01
C LYS A 375 -67.43 -52.62 -3.92
N VAL A 376 -66.64 -53.65 -4.26
CA VAL A 376 -67.08 -54.80 -5.09
C VAL A 376 -68.12 -55.66 -4.36
N TRP A 377 -68.02 -55.81 -3.02
CA TRP A 377 -69.01 -56.57 -2.24
C TRP A 377 -70.34 -55.82 -1.97
N LYS A 378 -70.46 -54.54 -2.35
CA LYS A 378 -71.71 -53.76 -2.24
C LYS A 378 -72.57 -53.77 -3.52
N GLU A 379 -72.07 -54.30 -4.63
CA GLU A 379 -72.77 -54.31 -5.93
C GLU A 379 -73.13 -55.70 -6.44
N ILE A 380 -73.15 -56.73 -5.58
CA ILE A 380 -73.69 -58.05 -5.94
C ILE A 380 -75.19 -58.09 -5.58
N PRO A 381 -76.13 -58.02 -6.55
CA PRO A 381 -77.53 -58.24 -6.26
C PRO A 381 -77.77 -59.72 -5.92
N LYS A 382 -78.64 -59.97 -4.92
CA LYS A 382 -79.13 -61.31 -4.57
C LYS A 382 -80.00 -61.90 -5.68
#